data_AF-A0A4R8FW26-F1
#
_entry.id   AF-A0A4R8FW26-F1
#
_cell.length_a   1.000
_cell.length_b   1.000
_cell.length_c   1.000
_cell.angle_alpha   90.00
_cell.angle_beta   90.00
_cell.angle_gamma   90.00
#
_symmetry.space_group_name_H-M   'P 1'
#
loop_
_entity.id
_entity.type
_entity.pdbx_description
1 polymer ?
#
loop_
_entity_poly.entity_id
_entity_poly.type
_entity_poly.pdbx_seq_one_letter_code
_entity_poly.pdbx_strand_id
1 'polypeptide(L)'
;MQSKVSVMRDPVSDTLNQAIEHEFSEMKRYHLLALRYVTFRPSLSRQMNNLAIECQGRLDRLVDADISHSNAIYCDGFLSLPLMTSVTLKGKHFFVCTEAMAFQLLDEAHFLAHHSLRQYQAWARRICHGETGVLFSDILAQKGAECRVLHIYQTQWPSSPPCLATWPHNCDVRG
;
A
#
# COMPACT_ATOMS: atom_id res chain seq x y z
N MET A 1 -3.80 23.16 43.93
CA MET A 1 -3.46 23.69 42.60
C MET A 1 -2.90 22.54 41.77
N GLN A 2 -3.75 21.90 40.95
CA GLN A 2 -3.29 20.86 40.04
C GLN A 2 -2.79 21.54 38.76
N SER A 3 -1.47 21.53 38.56
CA SER A 3 -0.87 21.94 37.29
C SER A 3 -1.36 21.00 36.20
N LYS A 4 -2.29 21.49 35.39
CA LYS A 4 -2.72 20.87 34.14
C LYS A 4 -1.54 20.98 33.19
N VAL A 5 -0.62 20.02 33.25
CA VAL A 5 0.42 19.84 32.23
C VAL A 5 -0.34 19.46 30.97
N SER A 6 -0.66 20.47 30.17
CA SER A 6 -1.03 20.27 28.78
C SER A 6 0.19 19.67 28.11
N VAL A 7 0.23 18.33 27.99
CA VAL A 7 1.21 17.64 27.16
C VAL A 7 0.95 18.11 25.74
N MET A 8 1.63 19.17 25.34
CA MET A 8 1.64 19.66 23.98
C MET A 8 2.34 18.55 23.19
N ARG A 9 1.58 17.69 22.51
CA ARG A 9 2.14 16.67 21.62
C ARG A 9 3.01 17.39 20.58
N ASP A 10 4.23 16.89 20.43
CA ASP A 10 5.16 17.41 19.43
C ASP A 10 4.56 17.17 18.04
N PRO A 11 4.29 18.23 17.25
CA PRO A 11 3.67 18.08 15.93
C PRO A 11 4.50 17.23 14.96
N VAL A 12 5.83 17.15 15.17
CA VAL A 12 6.71 16.31 14.35
C VAL A 12 6.50 14.84 14.69
N SER A 13 6.51 14.47 15.97
CA SER A 13 6.27 13.09 16.40
C SER A 13 4.85 12.61 16.09
N ASP A 14 3.84 13.48 16.23
CA ASP A 14 2.47 13.15 15.83
C ASP A 14 2.36 12.83 14.33
N THR A 15 3.07 13.59 13.50
CA THR A 15 3.05 13.39 12.04
C THR A 15 3.87 12.16 11.65
N LEU A 16 5.00 11.89 12.31
CA LEU A 16 5.78 10.66 12.11
C LEU A 16 4.97 9.43 12.47
N ASN A 17 4.30 9.42 13.63
CA ASN A 17 3.42 8.32 14.04
C ASN A 17 2.29 8.08 13.02
N GLN A 18 1.64 9.13 12.54
CA GLN A 18 0.62 9.01 11.49
C GLN A 18 1.19 8.43 10.19
N ALA A 19 2.39 8.84 9.78
CA ALA A 19 3.07 8.33 8.60
C ALA A 19 3.48 6.86 8.75
N ILE A 20 3.95 6.45 9.93
CA ILE A 20 4.31 5.07 10.28
C ILE A 20 3.07 4.17 10.18
N GLU A 21 1.98 4.53 10.85
CA GLU A 21 0.72 3.78 10.81
C GLU A 21 0.19 3.65 9.38
N HIS A 22 0.32 4.72 8.59
CA HIS A 22 -0.11 4.78 7.22
C HIS A 22 0.72 3.86 6.30
N GLU A 23 2.05 3.94 6.32
CA GLU A 23 2.91 3.05 5.51
C GLU A 23 2.72 1.59 5.88
N PHE A 24 2.53 1.30 7.17
CA PHE A 24 2.24 -0.05 7.62
C PHE A 24 0.92 -0.59 7.07
N SER A 25 -0.13 0.23 7.05
CA SER A 25 -1.42 -0.11 6.43
C SER A 25 -1.28 -0.34 4.92
N GLU A 26 -0.54 0.52 4.23
CA GLU A 26 -0.32 0.40 2.78
C GLU A 26 0.49 -0.85 2.42
N MET A 27 1.56 -1.14 3.17
CA MET A 27 2.34 -2.36 3.02
C MET A 27 1.46 -3.60 3.09
N LYS A 28 0.59 -3.69 4.10
CA LYS A 28 -0.34 -4.82 4.26
C LYS A 28 -1.30 -4.93 3.09
N ARG A 29 -1.86 -3.80 2.66
CA ARG A 29 -2.77 -3.74 1.51
C ARG A 29 -2.08 -4.27 0.25
N TYR A 30 -0.85 -3.86 -0.02
CA TYR A 30 -0.10 -4.32 -1.19
C TYR A 30 0.29 -5.80 -1.10
N HIS A 31 0.70 -6.31 0.06
CA HIS A 31 0.89 -7.75 0.27
C HIS A 31 -0.40 -8.53 -0.01
N LEU A 32 -1.53 -8.06 0.51
CA LEU A 32 -2.81 -8.71 0.28
C LEU A 32 -3.15 -8.72 -1.22
N LEU A 33 -3.01 -7.58 -1.91
CA LEU A 33 -3.24 -7.51 -3.36
C LEU A 33 -2.31 -8.46 -4.12
N ALA A 34 -1.02 -8.55 -3.74
CA ALA A 34 -0.07 -9.48 -4.34
C ALA A 34 -0.57 -10.93 -4.26
N LEU A 35 -1.08 -11.35 -3.10
CA LEU A 35 -1.65 -12.68 -2.92
C LEU A 35 -2.92 -12.89 -3.76
N ARG A 36 -3.78 -11.87 -3.83
CA ARG A 36 -5.05 -11.99 -4.57
C ARG A 36 -4.86 -12.13 -6.08
N TYR A 37 -3.80 -11.53 -6.63
CA TYR A 37 -3.46 -11.62 -8.05
C TYR A 37 -2.62 -12.85 -8.44
N VAL A 38 -2.11 -13.63 -7.47
CA VAL A 38 -1.08 -14.66 -7.71
C VAL A 38 -1.50 -15.68 -8.77
N THR A 39 -2.77 -16.09 -8.78
CA THR A 39 -3.31 -17.09 -9.71
C THR A 39 -3.88 -16.49 -11.01
N PHE A 40 -4.02 -15.17 -11.09
CA PHE A 40 -4.72 -14.49 -12.18
C PHE A 40 -3.78 -13.70 -13.09
N ARG A 41 -2.93 -12.84 -12.50
CA ARG A 41 -1.94 -12.04 -13.22
C ARG A 41 -0.64 -12.00 -12.42
N PRO A 42 0.27 -12.99 -12.59
CA PRO A 42 1.51 -13.09 -11.82
C PRO A 42 2.42 -11.86 -11.92
N SER A 43 2.43 -11.18 -13.07
CA SER A 43 3.18 -9.93 -13.25
C SER A 43 2.68 -8.82 -12.32
N LEU A 44 1.35 -8.66 -12.21
CA LEU A 44 0.73 -7.69 -11.30
C LEU A 44 0.89 -8.10 -9.84
N SER A 45 0.81 -9.40 -9.53
CA SER A 45 1.12 -9.91 -8.19
C SER A 45 2.54 -9.54 -7.74
N ARG A 46 3.55 -9.76 -8.59
CA ARG A 46 4.94 -9.33 -8.32
C ARG A 46 5.05 -7.83 -8.14
N GLN A 47 4.36 -7.03 -8.97
CA GLN A 47 4.40 -5.58 -8.84
C GLN A 47 3.80 -5.11 -7.51
N MET A 48 2.67 -5.67 -7.08
CA MET A 48 2.07 -5.36 -5.78
C MET A 48 3.02 -5.75 -4.65
N ASN A 49 3.71 -6.88 -4.75
CA ASN A 49 4.71 -7.28 -3.77
C ASN A 49 5.90 -6.30 -3.72
N ASN A 50 6.39 -5.84 -4.87
CA ASN A 50 7.45 -4.83 -4.93
C ASN A 50 7.02 -3.52 -4.27
N LEU A 51 5.80 -3.05 -4.52
CA LEU A 51 5.25 -1.87 -3.84
C LEU A 51 5.16 -2.08 -2.32
N ALA A 52 4.84 -3.28 -1.88
CA ALA A 52 4.82 -3.59 -0.45
C ALA A 52 6.22 -3.55 0.19
N ILE A 53 7.25 -4.04 -0.51
CA ILE A 53 8.65 -3.93 -0.09
C ILE A 53 9.09 -2.46 -0.03
N GLU A 54 8.69 -1.65 -1.01
CA GLU A 54 8.96 -0.21 -0.99
C GLU A 54 8.28 0.49 0.20
N CYS A 55 7.04 0.09 0.56
CA CYS A 55 6.38 0.58 1.78
C CYS A 55 7.16 0.20 3.03
N GLN A 56 7.67 -1.03 3.13
CA GLN A 56 8.51 -1.44 4.25
C GLN A 56 9.77 -0.58 4.35
N GLY A 57 10.49 -0.34 3.25
CA GLY A 57 11.67 0.52 3.27
C GLY A 57 11.37 2.00 3.58
N ARG A 58 10.14 2.48 3.37
CA ARG A 58 9.68 3.79 3.86
C ARG A 58 9.36 3.75 5.34
N LEU A 59 8.68 2.69 5.78
CA LEU A 59 8.33 2.46 7.18
C LEU A 59 9.59 2.43 8.05
N ASP A 60 10.61 1.67 7.65
CA ASP A 60 11.89 1.57 8.38
C ASP A 60 12.52 2.95 8.59
N ARG A 61 12.62 3.74 7.51
CA ARG A 61 13.16 5.11 7.59
C ARG A 61 12.33 6.06 8.46
N LEU A 62 11.01 5.90 8.47
CA LEU A 62 10.13 6.70 9.33
C LEU A 62 10.27 6.31 10.80
N VAL A 63 10.41 5.02 11.10
CA VAL A 63 10.68 4.51 12.45
C VAL A 63 12.04 5.00 12.94
N ASP A 64 13.09 4.92 12.12
CA ASP A 64 14.41 5.45 12.45
C ASP A 64 14.38 6.96 12.75
N ALA A 65 13.60 7.71 11.95
CA ALA A 65 13.42 9.13 12.17
C ALA A 65 12.67 9.44 13.47
N ASP A 66 11.62 8.67 13.82
CA ASP A 66 10.90 8.84 15.08
C ASP A 66 11.74 8.44 16.29
N ILE A 67 12.53 7.36 16.20
CA ILE A 67 13.50 6.97 17.23
C ILE A 67 14.51 8.09 17.47
N SER A 68 15.08 8.65 16.39
CA SER A 68 16.08 9.72 16.48
C SER A 68 15.50 11.02 17.04
N HIS A 69 14.22 11.30 16.76
CA HIS A 69 13.54 12.51 17.18
C HIS A 69 13.02 12.43 18.63
N SER A 70 12.44 11.30 19.02
CA SER A 70 11.77 11.12 20.31
C SER A 70 12.61 10.39 21.36
N ASN A 71 13.79 9.86 21.00
CA ASN A 71 14.56 8.89 21.78
C ASN A 71 13.71 7.66 22.21
N ALA A 72 12.65 7.34 21.47
CA ALA A 72 11.82 6.17 21.72
C ALA A 72 12.57 4.88 21.36
N ILE A 73 12.22 3.79 22.05
CA ILE A 73 12.69 2.45 21.75
C ILE A 73 11.52 1.68 21.16
N TYR A 74 11.57 1.40 19.86
CA TYR A 74 10.62 0.47 19.22
C TYR A 74 11.12 -0.96 19.37
N CYS A 75 10.30 -1.83 19.95
CA CYS A 75 10.56 -3.26 19.94
C CYS A 75 10.21 -3.84 18.56
N ASP A 76 11.09 -4.71 18.06
CA ASP A 76 11.01 -5.44 16.76
C ASP A 76 9.67 -6.21 16.54
N GLY A 77 8.89 -6.36 17.61
CA GLY A 77 7.51 -6.88 17.60
C GLY A 77 6.51 -6.07 16.77
N PHE A 78 6.79 -4.80 16.47
CA PHE A 78 5.91 -3.97 15.64
C PHE A 78 5.93 -4.38 14.15
N LEU A 79 7.06 -4.94 13.69
CA LEU A 79 7.27 -5.37 12.30
C LEU A 79 6.90 -6.84 12.06
N SER A 80 6.78 -7.64 13.12
CA SER A 80 6.35 -9.03 13.05
C SER A 80 4.84 -9.15 13.21
N LEU A 81 4.07 -8.70 12.21
CA LEU A 81 2.61 -8.87 12.25
C LEU A 81 2.12 -10.12 11.49
N PRO A 82 1.20 -10.91 12.09
CA PRO A 82 0.52 -11.98 11.40
C PRO A 82 -0.28 -11.41 10.22
N LEU A 83 -0.13 -12.03 9.05
CA LEU A 83 -0.69 -11.61 7.77
C LEU A 83 -2.24 -11.54 7.72
N MET A 84 -2.95 -11.84 8.80
CA MET A 84 -4.38 -12.12 8.78
C MET A 84 -5.07 -11.64 10.06
N THR A 85 -5.43 -10.37 10.16
CA THR A 85 -6.51 -9.95 11.07
C THR A 85 -7.50 -9.09 10.31
N SER A 86 -8.59 -9.76 9.90
CA SER A 86 -9.81 -9.19 9.31
C SER A 86 -9.71 -8.69 7.87
N VAL A 87 -9.46 -9.60 6.92
CA VAL A 87 -10.22 -9.50 5.66
C VAL A 87 -11.57 -10.13 5.95
N THR A 88 -12.55 -9.30 6.34
CA THR A 88 -13.95 -9.73 6.34
C THR A 88 -14.37 -9.94 4.88
N LEU A 89 -14.07 -11.14 4.36
CA LEU A 89 -14.63 -11.64 3.11
C LEU A 89 -16.11 -11.92 3.36
N LYS A 90 -16.93 -10.87 3.47
CA LYS A 90 -18.39 -10.99 3.39
C LYS A 90 -18.74 -11.48 1.98
N GLY A 91 -18.66 -12.80 1.76
CA GLY A 91 -19.11 -13.51 0.56
C GLY A 91 -18.31 -13.29 -0.72
N LYS A 92 -17.08 -12.75 -0.66
CA LYS A 92 -16.24 -12.52 -1.86
C LYS A 92 -15.08 -13.52 -1.92
N HIS A 93 -14.77 -14.02 -3.12
CA HIS A 93 -13.57 -14.84 -3.36
C HIS A 93 -12.32 -14.08 -2.93
N PHE A 94 -11.42 -14.74 -2.19
CA PHE A 94 -10.13 -14.16 -1.80
C PHE A 94 -9.32 -13.85 -3.06
N PHE A 95 -9.15 -14.84 -3.93
CA PHE A 95 -8.47 -14.69 -5.21
C PHE A 95 -9.31 -13.96 -6.24
N VAL A 96 -8.61 -13.32 -7.16
CA VAL A 96 -9.21 -12.73 -8.36
C VAL A 96 -9.61 -13.85 -9.32
N CYS A 97 -10.90 -13.91 -9.68
CA CYS A 97 -11.42 -14.92 -10.60
C CYS A 97 -11.85 -14.35 -11.96
N THR A 98 -11.98 -13.03 -12.08
CA THR A 98 -12.45 -12.37 -13.30
C THR A 98 -11.64 -11.10 -13.56
N GLU A 99 -11.56 -10.69 -14.83
CA GLU A 99 -10.89 -9.44 -15.21
C GLU A 99 -11.56 -8.21 -14.60
N ALA A 100 -12.89 -8.21 -14.46
CA ALA A 100 -13.61 -7.10 -13.83
C ALA A 100 -13.20 -6.93 -12.36
N MET A 101 -13.12 -8.03 -11.59
CA MET A 101 -12.62 -7.98 -10.21
C MET A 101 -11.16 -7.50 -10.17
N ALA A 102 -10.35 -8.01 -11.08
CA ALA A 102 -8.93 -7.67 -11.17
C ALA A 102 -8.74 -6.17 -11.43
N PHE A 103 -9.51 -5.61 -12.36
CA PHE A 103 -9.48 -4.19 -12.69
C PHE A 103 -10.00 -3.33 -11.54
N GLN A 104 -11.12 -3.71 -10.91
CA GLN A 104 -11.69 -2.98 -9.77
C GLN A 104 -10.70 -2.86 -8.61
N LEU A 105 -9.98 -3.94 -8.29
CA LEU A 105 -8.96 -3.90 -7.24
C LEU A 105 -7.75 -3.04 -7.61
N LEU A 106 -7.38 -3.00 -8.89
CA LEU A 106 -6.31 -2.15 -9.37
C LEU A 106 -6.73 -0.67 -9.34
N ASP A 107 -7.98 -0.39 -9.69
CA ASP A 107 -8.57 0.94 -9.63
C ASP A 107 -8.69 1.47 -8.20
N GLU A 108 -9.18 0.64 -7.29
CA GLU A 108 -9.17 0.94 -5.86
C GLU A 108 -7.75 1.20 -5.34
N ALA A 109 -6.78 0.36 -5.70
CA ALA A 109 -5.38 0.54 -5.31
C ALA A 109 -4.80 1.86 -5.83
N HIS A 110 -5.09 2.23 -7.08
CA HIS A 110 -4.63 3.47 -7.68
C HIS A 110 -5.27 4.70 -7.02
N PHE A 111 -6.58 4.66 -6.77
CA PHE A 111 -7.29 5.70 -6.03
C PHE A 111 -6.69 5.93 -4.64
N LEU A 112 -6.42 4.84 -3.91
CA LEU A 112 -5.81 4.90 -2.57
C LEU A 112 -4.36 5.43 -2.62
N ALA A 113 -3.57 5.05 -3.62
CA ALA A 113 -2.22 5.60 -3.80
C ALA A 113 -2.24 7.12 -4.03
N HIS A 114 -3.20 7.62 -4.80
CA HIS A 114 -3.39 9.07 -4.97
C HIS A 114 -3.84 9.77 -3.69
N HIS A 115 -4.67 9.12 -2.88
CA HIS A 115 -5.03 9.64 -1.56
C HIS A 115 -3.81 9.73 -0.64
N SER A 116 -3.02 8.66 -0.59
CA SER A 116 -1.74 8.59 0.14
C SER A 116 -0.79 9.72 -0.29
N LEU A 117 -0.60 9.93 -1.60
CA LEU A 117 0.22 11.03 -2.11
C LEU A 117 -0.24 12.39 -1.60
N ARG A 118 -1.55 12.66 -1.60
CA ARG A 118 -2.11 13.93 -1.08
C ARG A 118 -1.92 14.08 0.43
N GLN A 119 -2.02 12.99 1.19
CA GLN A 119 -1.73 13.00 2.63
C GLN A 119 -0.26 13.33 2.89
N TYR A 120 0.67 12.71 2.16
CA TYR A 120 2.10 13.02 2.25
C TYR A 120 2.41 14.47 1.86
N GLN A 121 1.74 15.03 0.85
CA GLN A 121 1.87 16.46 0.53
C GLN A 121 1.42 17.34 1.69
N ALA A 122 0.35 16.96 2.40
CA ALA A 122 -0.13 17.71 3.56
C ALA A 122 0.85 17.61 4.75
N TRP A 123 1.42 16.43 5.00
CA TRP A 123 2.42 16.22 6.06
C TRP A 123 3.74 16.94 5.76
N ALA A 124 4.25 16.86 4.53
CA ALA A 124 5.48 17.54 4.12
C ALA A 124 5.38 19.08 4.24
N ARG A 125 4.17 19.66 4.10
CA ARG A 125 3.96 21.09 4.36
C ARG A 125 4.06 21.46 5.85
N ARG A 126 3.75 20.51 6.75
CA ARG A 126 3.85 20.69 8.20
C ARG A 126 5.28 20.46 8.70
N ILE A 127 5.99 19.53 8.09
CA ILE A 127 7.38 19.21 8.39
C ILE A 127 8.27 19.67 7.23
N CYS A 128 8.69 20.92 7.26
CA CYS A 128 9.46 21.54 6.17
C CYS A 128 10.94 21.80 6.54
N HIS A 129 11.41 21.34 7.69
CA HIS A 129 12.74 21.68 8.22
C HIS A 129 13.54 20.44 8.62
N GLY A 130 14.86 20.56 8.51
CA GLY A 130 15.81 19.53 8.94
C GLY A 130 15.74 18.23 8.13
N GLU A 131 16.33 17.18 8.71
CA GLU A 131 16.44 15.85 8.10
C GLU A 131 15.07 15.21 7.86
N THR A 132 14.09 15.46 8.73
CA THR A 132 12.72 14.97 8.56
C THR A 132 12.04 15.59 7.33
N GLY A 133 12.30 16.87 7.03
CA GLY A 133 11.81 17.49 5.80
C GLY A 133 12.36 16.84 4.54
N VAL A 134 13.64 16.47 4.54
CA VAL A 134 14.29 15.73 3.43
C VAL A 134 13.65 14.35 3.27
N LEU A 135 13.48 13.60 4.37
CA LEU A 135 12.84 12.29 4.36
C LEU A 135 11.43 12.34 3.74
N PHE A 136 10.60 13.31 4.15
CA PHE A 136 9.25 13.44 3.61
C PHE A 136 9.25 13.84 2.13
N SER A 137 10.22 14.65 1.68
CA SER A 137 10.39 14.98 0.26
C SER A 137 10.75 13.74 -0.57
N ASP A 138 11.65 12.90 -0.08
CA ASP A 138 12.04 11.65 -0.75
C ASP A 138 10.86 10.67 -0.82
N ILE A 139 10.13 10.50 0.29
CA ILE A 139 8.93 9.66 0.31
C ILE A 139 7.88 10.21 -0.65
N LEU A 140 7.70 11.52 -0.73
CA LEU A 140 6.74 12.13 -1.64
C LEU A 140 7.07 11.82 -3.11
N ALA A 141 8.35 11.86 -3.48
CA ALA A 141 8.79 11.46 -4.82
C ALA A 141 8.49 9.98 -5.11
N GLN A 142 8.70 9.10 -4.12
CA GLN A 142 8.39 7.67 -4.21
C GLN A 142 6.89 7.42 -4.35
N LYS A 143 6.03 8.09 -3.57
CA LYS A 143 4.56 8.02 -3.71
C LYS A 143 4.10 8.48 -5.09
N GLY A 144 4.76 9.48 -5.67
CA GLY A 144 4.52 9.90 -7.05
C GLY A 144 4.88 8.81 -8.07
N ALA A 145 5.98 8.09 -7.85
CA ALA A 145 6.36 6.94 -8.69
C ALA A 145 5.37 5.78 -8.56
N GLU A 146 4.92 5.47 -7.35
CA GLU A 146 3.90 4.47 -7.06
C GLU A 146 2.60 4.72 -7.85
N CYS A 147 2.08 5.96 -7.83
CA CYS A 147 0.91 6.33 -8.62
C CYS A 147 1.13 6.11 -10.12
N ARG A 148 2.30 6.52 -10.66
CA ARG A 148 2.63 6.34 -12.07
C ARG A 148 2.67 4.86 -12.47
N VAL A 149 3.25 4.01 -11.64
CA VAL A 149 3.32 2.57 -11.90
C VAL A 149 1.91 1.98 -11.97
N LEU A 150 1.05 2.28 -10.99
CA LEU A 150 -0.33 1.78 -10.99
C LEU A 150 -1.12 2.28 -12.21
N HIS A 151 -0.95 3.54 -12.58
CA HIS A 151 -1.56 4.11 -13.78
C HIS A 151 -1.13 3.37 -15.06
N ILE A 152 0.15 3.01 -15.19
CA ILE A 152 0.64 2.22 -16.34
C ILE A 152 -0.12 0.88 -16.43
N TYR A 153 -0.28 0.16 -15.32
CA TYR A 153 -1.05 -1.09 -15.32
C TYR A 153 -2.54 -0.90 -15.65
N GLN A 154 -3.13 0.24 -15.27
CA GLN A 154 -4.51 0.55 -15.65
C GLN A 154 -4.65 0.86 -17.13
N THR A 155 -3.74 1.65 -17.71
CA THR A 155 -3.79 2.04 -19.13
C THR A 155 -3.49 0.87 -20.06
N GLN A 156 -2.65 -0.06 -19.63
CA GLN A 156 -2.38 -1.31 -20.34
C GLN A 156 -3.46 -2.38 -20.11
N TRP A 157 -4.49 -2.07 -19.31
CA TRP A 157 -5.57 -3.01 -19.10
C TRP A 157 -6.35 -3.20 -20.40
N PRO A 158 -6.57 -4.44 -20.86
CA PRO A 158 -7.31 -4.67 -22.08
C PRO A 158 -8.72 -4.08 -21.95
N SER A 159 -9.08 -3.17 -22.86
CA SER A 159 -10.37 -2.49 -22.92
C SER A 159 -11.52 -3.39 -23.41
N SER A 160 -11.28 -4.68 -23.52
CA SER A 160 -12.26 -5.70 -23.86
C SER A 160 -11.85 -7.01 -23.23
N PRO A 161 -12.80 -7.83 -22.74
CA PRO A 161 -12.46 -9.17 -22.31
C PRO A 161 -11.78 -9.86 -23.51
N PRO A 162 -10.72 -10.65 -23.31
CA PRO A 162 -10.40 -11.66 -24.31
C PRO A 162 -11.69 -12.45 -24.45
N CYS A 163 -12.34 -12.31 -25.61
CA CYS A 163 -13.41 -13.18 -26.05
C CYS A 163 -12.92 -14.56 -25.64
N LEU A 164 -13.61 -15.22 -24.70
CA LEU A 164 -13.26 -16.54 -24.21
C LEU A 164 -12.76 -17.31 -25.42
N ALA A 165 -11.43 -17.45 -25.51
CA ALA A 165 -10.82 -18.17 -26.60
C ALA A 165 -11.47 -19.53 -26.47
N THR A 166 -12.34 -19.80 -27.42
CA THR A 166 -13.19 -20.97 -27.50
C THR A 166 -12.30 -22.14 -27.17
N TRP A 167 -12.42 -22.65 -25.94
CA TRP A 167 -11.85 -23.92 -25.59
C TRP A 167 -12.46 -24.88 -26.62
N PRO A 168 -11.65 -25.59 -27.43
CA PRO A 168 -12.21 -26.60 -28.30
C PRO A 168 -12.63 -27.75 -27.38
N HIS A 169 -13.87 -27.68 -26.89
CA HIS A 169 -14.61 -28.89 -26.56
C HIS A 169 -14.91 -29.57 -27.89
N ASN A 170 -13.89 -30.24 -28.45
CA ASN A 170 -14.14 -31.22 -29.48
C ASN A 170 -14.67 -32.46 -28.76
N CYS A 171 -16.00 -32.56 -28.74
CA CYS A 171 -16.68 -33.81 -28.54
C CYS A 171 -16.25 -34.78 -29.65
N ASP A 172 -15.57 -35.86 -29.29
CA ASP A 172 -15.65 -37.09 -30.07
C ASP A 172 -15.98 -38.23 -29.12
N VAL A 173 -17.29 -38.41 -28.91
CA VAL A 173 -17.87 -39.70 -28.58
C VAL A 173 -18.63 -40.13 -29.83
N ARG A 174 -17.97 -40.92 -30.67
CA ARG A 174 -18.60 -41.90 -31.57
C ARG A 174 -18.15 -43.25 -31.01
N GLY A 175 -19.04 -44.13 -30.58
CA GLY A 175 -20.19 -44.62 -31.34
C GLY A 175 -19.75 -45.93 -31.92
#